data_AF-A0A816ANG9-F1
#
_entry.id   AF-A0A816ANG9-F1
#
_cell.length_a   1.000
_cell.length_b   1.000
_cell.length_c   1.000
_cell.angle_alpha   90.00
_cell.angle_beta   90.00
_cell.angle_gamma   90.00
#
_symmetry.space_group_name_H-M   'P 1'
#
loop_
_entity.id
_entity.type
_entity.pdbx_description
1 polymer ?
#
loop_
_entity_poly.entity_id
_entity_poly.type
_entity_poly.pdbx_seq_one_letter_code
_entity_poly.pdbx_strand_id
1 'polypeptide(L)'
;SCVNEHSEPIAPIEGASPRINYACMTLNDISTLESIDDLTAQQLQQILVHNYVSIAGCVEKSELISKVKLLYHDEKQKKESSAKISKEDPNENLCKVCLDANIDCVVLNCGHLCTCIRCGEQLSNCPICRCAITRVVRVFKS
;
A
#
# COMPACT_ATOMS: atom_id res chain seq x y z
N SER A 1 55.24 -21.15 -16.83
CA SER A 1 54.08 -21.73 -17.52
C SER A 1 52.97 -21.85 -16.50
N CYS A 2 52.01 -20.93 -16.41
CA CYS A 2 50.94 -20.58 -17.37
C CYS A 2 49.70 -21.48 -17.20
N VAL A 3 48.60 -20.84 -16.75
CA VAL A 3 47.16 -21.16 -16.84
C VAL A 3 46.67 -22.54 -16.35
N ASN A 4 45.73 -22.67 -15.39
CA ASN A 4 44.34 -22.16 -15.20
C ASN A 4 43.28 -23.13 -15.80
N GLU A 5 42.01 -22.96 -15.40
CA GLU A 5 40.83 -23.83 -15.69
C GLU A 5 40.71 -25.07 -14.79
N HIS A 6 39.54 -25.51 -14.30
CA HIS A 6 38.12 -25.07 -14.36
C HIS A 6 37.46 -25.68 -13.08
N SER A 7 36.51 -25.13 -12.32
CA SER A 7 35.80 -23.82 -12.28
C SER A 7 34.86 -23.77 -11.05
N GLU A 8 34.46 -22.59 -10.57
CA GLU A 8 33.47 -22.40 -9.48
C GLU A 8 32.23 -21.59 -9.96
N PRO A 9 31.05 -21.73 -9.33
CA PRO A 9 29.80 -21.13 -9.81
C PRO A 9 29.78 -19.60 -9.67
N ILE A 10 29.32 -18.93 -10.73
CA ILE A 10 29.25 -17.46 -10.83
C ILE A 10 28.16 -16.92 -9.90
N ALA A 11 28.55 -16.11 -8.91
CA ALA A 11 27.63 -15.39 -8.03
C ALA A 11 26.88 -14.27 -8.80
N PRO A 12 25.66 -13.88 -8.38
CA PRO A 12 24.93 -12.79 -9.01
C PRO A 12 25.67 -11.45 -8.85
N ILE A 13 26.09 -10.85 -9.96
CA ILE A 13 26.74 -9.54 -10.00
C ILE A 13 25.77 -8.42 -9.62
N GLU A 14 26.27 -7.47 -8.82
CA GLU A 14 25.49 -6.42 -8.18
C GLU A 14 24.89 -5.42 -9.18
N GLY A 15 23.55 -5.35 -9.22
CA GLY A 15 22.81 -4.33 -9.97
C GLY A 15 22.85 -2.98 -9.29
N ALA A 16 23.95 -2.24 -9.44
CA ALA A 16 24.10 -0.89 -8.90
C ALA A 16 23.06 0.08 -9.51
N SER A 17 22.06 0.46 -8.73
CA SER A 17 21.10 1.50 -9.11
C SER A 17 21.80 2.87 -9.17
N PRO A 18 21.77 3.60 -10.30
CA PRO A 18 22.41 4.91 -10.39
C PRO A 18 21.73 5.93 -9.47
N ARG A 19 22.36 6.25 -8.33
CA ARG A 19 21.93 7.35 -7.45
C ARG A 19 22.27 8.70 -8.09
N ILE A 20 21.47 9.11 -9.06
CA ILE A 20 21.48 10.46 -9.64
C ILE A 20 20.85 11.42 -8.64
N ASN A 21 21.69 12.11 -7.87
CA ASN A 21 21.28 12.95 -6.74
C ASN A 21 21.10 14.42 -7.17
N TYR A 22 19.94 14.72 -7.76
CA TYR A 22 19.49 16.10 -8.03
C TYR A 22 18.01 16.20 -7.64
N ALA A 23 17.65 17.24 -6.88
CA ALA A 23 16.32 17.58 -6.35
C ALA A 23 15.17 16.63 -6.73
N CYS A 24 14.69 15.84 -5.78
CA CYS A 24 13.59 14.90 -5.97
C CYS A 24 12.27 15.63 -6.25
N MET A 25 11.98 15.93 -7.53
CA MET A 25 10.64 16.32 -7.94
C MET A 25 9.69 15.16 -7.71
N THR A 26 8.70 15.37 -6.86
CA THR A 26 7.67 14.41 -6.50
C THR A 26 6.35 14.74 -7.19
N LEU A 27 5.37 13.82 -7.11
CA LEU A 27 3.99 14.11 -7.56
C LEU A 27 3.31 15.24 -6.79
N ASN A 28 3.80 15.61 -5.59
CA ASN A 28 3.24 16.70 -4.80
C ASN A 28 3.71 18.09 -5.29
N ASP A 29 4.78 18.16 -6.07
CA ASP A 29 5.31 19.42 -6.64
C ASP A 29 4.57 19.84 -7.93
N ILE A 30 3.57 19.06 -8.36
CA ILE A 30 2.84 19.22 -9.62
C ILE A 30 1.40 19.60 -9.33
N SER A 31 1.02 20.84 -9.68
CA SER A 31 -0.32 21.37 -9.38
C SER A 31 -1.35 21.15 -10.49
N THR A 32 -0.94 21.04 -11.76
CA THR A 32 -1.84 20.89 -12.92
C THR A 32 -1.29 19.92 -13.97
N LEU A 33 -2.15 19.48 -14.90
CA LEU A 33 -1.76 18.59 -16.00
C LEU A 33 -0.86 19.29 -17.04
N GLU A 34 -1.04 20.59 -17.24
CA GLU A 34 -0.23 21.40 -18.17
C GLU A 34 1.22 21.47 -17.71
N SER A 35 1.45 21.63 -16.39
CA SER A 35 2.79 21.60 -15.81
C SER A 35 3.52 20.26 -15.99
N ILE A 36 2.87 19.19 -16.46
CA ILE A 36 3.51 17.90 -16.78
C ILE A 36 4.10 17.92 -18.20
N ASP A 37 3.48 18.62 -19.16
CA ASP A 37 3.98 18.70 -20.54
C ASP A 37 5.27 19.52 -20.63
N ASP A 38 5.41 20.54 -19.77
CA ASP A 38 6.60 21.40 -19.67
C ASP A 38 7.82 20.71 -19.02
N LEU A 39 7.63 19.60 -18.30
CA LEU A 39 8.74 18.90 -17.64
C LEU A 39 9.74 18.34 -18.65
N THR A 40 11.02 18.31 -18.29
CA THR A 40 12.04 17.60 -19.06
C THR A 40 11.88 16.07 -18.92
N ALA A 41 12.42 15.31 -19.88
CA ALA A 41 12.42 13.84 -19.81
C ALA A 41 13.08 13.31 -18.53
N GLN A 42 14.11 14.00 -18.01
CA GLN A 42 14.77 13.66 -16.75
C GLN A 42 13.84 13.84 -15.55
N GLN A 43 13.12 14.96 -15.46
CA GLN A 43 12.15 15.20 -14.37
C GLN A 43 11.01 14.18 -14.40
N LEU A 44 10.49 13.85 -15.59
CA LEU A 44 9.46 12.81 -15.75
C LEU A 44 9.98 11.43 -15.29
N GLN A 45 11.21 11.06 -15.64
CA GLN A 45 11.84 9.82 -15.17
C GLN A 45 12.03 9.81 -13.64
N GLN A 46 12.44 10.92 -13.03
CA GLN A 46 12.57 11.05 -11.57
C GLN A 46 11.22 10.79 -10.87
N ILE A 47 10.13 11.39 -11.37
CA ILE A 47 8.78 11.18 -10.82
C ILE A 47 8.36 9.70 -10.95
N LEU A 48 8.59 9.06 -12.09
CA LEU A 48 8.23 7.65 -12.30
C LEU A 48 9.03 6.73 -11.38
N VAL A 49 10.35 6.91 -11.30
CA VAL A 49 11.23 6.10 -10.43
C VAL A 49 10.89 6.29 -8.94
N HIS A 50 10.60 7.51 -8.51
CA HIS A 50 10.19 7.80 -7.13
C HIS A 50 8.86 7.12 -6.75
N ASN A 51 7.96 6.91 -7.72
CA ASN A 51 6.69 6.21 -7.53
C ASN A 51 6.78 4.72 -7.92
N TYR A 52 7.98 4.16 -8.03
CA TYR A 52 8.25 2.76 -8.40
C TYR A 52 7.63 2.31 -9.75
N VAL A 53 7.32 3.26 -10.64
CA VAL A 53 6.80 2.96 -11.98
C VAL A 53 7.96 2.71 -12.94
N SER A 54 7.93 1.55 -13.58
CA SER A 54 8.94 1.16 -14.55
C SER A 54 8.93 2.09 -15.78
N ILE A 55 10.10 2.67 -16.05
CA ILE A 55 10.41 3.39 -17.29
C ILE A 55 10.79 2.44 -18.44
N ALA A 56 10.88 1.13 -18.20
CA ALA A 56 11.19 0.16 -19.25
C ALA A 56 10.17 0.25 -20.40
N GLY A 57 10.66 0.18 -21.64
CA GLY A 57 9.87 0.33 -22.85
C GLY A 57 9.56 1.78 -23.26
N CYS A 58 9.84 2.79 -22.44
CA CYS A 58 9.68 4.19 -22.86
C CYS A 58 10.86 4.64 -23.73
N VAL A 59 10.55 5.00 -24.96
CA VAL A 59 11.47 5.56 -25.97
C VAL A 59 11.21 7.03 -26.26
N GLU A 60 10.01 7.55 -25.97
CA GLU A 60 9.62 8.94 -26.24
C GLU A 60 9.18 9.74 -25.00
N LYS A 61 9.32 11.08 -25.07
CA LYS A 61 8.86 12.00 -24.01
C LYS A 61 7.33 11.87 -23.77
N SER A 62 6.58 11.67 -24.84
CA SER A 62 5.11 11.49 -24.84
C SER A 62 4.66 10.32 -23.95
N GLU A 63 5.40 9.21 -23.94
CA GLU A 63 5.10 8.03 -23.12
C GLU A 63 5.38 8.29 -21.64
N LEU A 64 6.47 9.00 -21.32
CA LEU A 64 6.79 9.43 -19.97
C LEU A 64 5.72 10.40 -19.44
N ILE A 65 5.30 11.39 -20.26
CA ILE A 65 4.19 12.30 -19.93
C ILE A 65 2.90 11.51 -19.68
N SER A 66 2.57 10.54 -20.53
CA SER A 66 1.36 9.72 -20.40
C SER A 66 1.36 8.89 -19.11
N LYS A 67 2.51 8.28 -18.75
CA LYS A 67 2.65 7.56 -17.46
C LYS A 67 2.53 8.49 -16.25
N VAL A 68 3.12 9.69 -16.29
CA VAL A 68 3.03 10.68 -15.19
C VAL A 68 1.62 11.26 -15.06
N LYS A 69 0.93 11.56 -16.18
CA LYS A 69 -0.47 11.97 -16.18
C LYS A 69 -1.38 10.89 -15.60
N LEU A 70 -1.17 9.62 -15.97
CA LEU A 70 -1.92 8.49 -15.41
C LEU A 70 -1.72 8.37 -13.90
N LEU A 71 -0.47 8.43 -13.41
CA LEU A 71 -0.16 8.46 -11.98
C LEU A 71 -0.83 9.63 -11.24
N TYR A 72 -0.77 10.83 -11.81
CA TYR A 72 -1.39 12.01 -11.21
C TYR A 72 -2.91 11.86 -11.07
N HIS A 73 -3.58 11.28 -12.08
CA HIS A 73 -5.00 10.97 -12.01
C HIS A 73 -5.34 9.86 -11.01
N ASP A 74 -4.50 8.82 -10.90
CA ASP A 74 -4.68 7.73 -9.94
C ASP A 74 -4.53 8.23 -8.48
N GLU A 75 -3.47 8.99 -8.19
CA GLU A 75 -3.27 9.61 -6.87
C GLU A 75 -4.38 10.61 -6.50
N LYS A 76 -4.89 11.38 -7.47
CA LYS A 76 -6.03 12.28 -7.25
C LYS A 76 -7.32 11.49 -6.98
N GLN A 77 -7.55 10.38 -7.70
CA GLN A 77 -8.69 9.49 -7.45
C GLN A 77 -8.58 8.76 -6.11
N LYS A 78 -7.39 8.34 -5.66
CA LYS A 78 -7.18 7.79 -4.30
C LYS A 78 -7.50 8.82 -3.24
N LYS A 79 -7.05 10.08 -3.39
CA LYS A 79 -7.36 11.18 -2.46
C LYS A 79 -8.86 11.46 -2.39
N GLU A 80 -9.56 11.51 -3.53
CA GLU A 80 -11.01 11.75 -3.56
C GLU A 80 -11.83 10.53 -3.10
N SER A 81 -11.37 9.31 -3.37
CA SER A 81 -11.94 8.08 -2.83
C SER A 81 -11.77 8.02 -1.31
N SER A 82 -10.59 8.34 -0.80
CA SER A 82 -10.29 8.40 0.65
C SER A 82 -11.12 9.48 1.35
N ALA A 83 -11.35 10.63 0.69
CA ALA A 83 -12.27 11.67 1.16
C ALA A 83 -13.77 11.33 1.04
N LYS A 84 -14.12 10.22 0.38
CA LYS A 84 -15.47 9.61 0.41
C LYS A 84 -15.54 8.47 1.45
N ILE A 85 -14.42 7.81 1.74
CA ILE A 85 -14.22 6.78 2.77
C ILE A 85 -14.11 7.39 4.19
N SER A 86 -13.92 8.71 4.32
CA SER A 86 -14.15 9.43 5.58
C SER A 86 -15.64 9.54 5.96
N LYS A 87 -16.55 9.00 5.15
CA LYS A 87 -17.79 8.41 5.69
C LYS A 87 -17.45 7.03 6.24
N GLU A 88 -16.84 7.04 7.42
CA GLU A 88 -16.77 5.86 8.29
C GLU A 88 -18.17 5.25 8.38
N ASP A 89 -18.37 4.05 7.83
CA ASP A 89 -19.65 3.37 7.93
C ASP A 89 -19.84 3.07 9.43
N PRO A 90 -20.89 3.61 10.08
CA PRO A 90 -21.03 3.49 11.53
C PRO A 90 -21.11 2.01 11.97
N ASN A 91 -21.51 1.12 11.06
CA ASN A 91 -21.59 -0.32 11.29
C ASN A 91 -20.24 -1.03 11.22
N GLU A 92 -19.17 -0.45 10.66
CA GLU A 92 -17.83 -1.06 10.68
C GLU A 92 -17.33 -1.27 12.12
N ASN A 93 -17.61 -0.32 13.01
CA ASN A 93 -17.28 -0.42 14.43
C ASN A 93 -18.32 -1.17 15.29
N LEU A 94 -19.43 -1.65 14.71
CA LEU A 94 -20.45 -2.44 15.43
C LEU A 94 -20.13 -3.94 15.44
N CYS A 95 -20.51 -4.60 16.54
CA CYS A 95 -20.46 -6.04 16.75
C CYS A 95 -21.21 -6.76 15.63
N LYS A 96 -20.53 -7.67 14.90
CA LYS A 96 -21.10 -8.37 13.74
C LYS A 96 -22.15 -9.45 14.09
N VAL A 97 -22.59 -9.50 15.35
CA VAL A 97 -23.54 -10.48 15.88
C VAL A 97 -24.83 -9.80 16.36
N CYS A 98 -24.74 -8.76 17.21
CA CYS A 98 -25.92 -8.01 17.63
C CYS A 98 -26.21 -6.76 16.81
N LEU A 99 -25.23 -6.22 16.07
CA LEU A 99 -25.33 -4.96 15.31
C LEU A 99 -25.80 -3.75 16.15
N ASP A 100 -25.60 -3.81 17.47
CA ASP A 100 -26.12 -2.83 18.46
C ASP A 100 -24.98 -2.19 19.25
N ALA A 101 -24.11 -3.01 19.86
CA ALA A 101 -22.96 -2.54 20.61
C ALA A 101 -21.69 -2.50 19.75
N ASN A 102 -20.76 -1.58 20.06
CA ASN A 102 -19.46 -1.54 19.40
C ASN A 102 -18.61 -2.80 19.65
N ILE A 103 -17.67 -3.05 18.73
CA ILE A 103 -16.61 -4.05 18.93
C ILE A 103 -15.66 -3.56 20.02
N ASP A 104 -15.72 -4.22 21.19
CA ASP A 104 -14.94 -3.89 22.38
C ASP A 104 -14.21 -5.10 22.98
N CYS A 105 -14.10 -6.21 22.24
CA CYS A 105 -13.37 -7.39 22.68
C CYS A 105 -12.59 -8.10 21.57
N VAL A 106 -11.56 -8.86 21.99
CA VAL A 106 -10.73 -9.71 21.13
C VAL A 106 -10.89 -11.18 21.53
N VAL A 107 -11.01 -12.05 20.52
CA VAL A 107 -11.03 -13.50 20.69
C VAL A 107 -9.59 -14.03 20.80
N LEU A 108 -9.25 -14.67 21.92
CA LEU A 108 -7.95 -15.32 22.06
C LEU A 108 -7.90 -16.62 21.23
N ASN A 109 -6.69 -17.06 20.89
CA ASN A 109 -6.33 -17.99 19.79
C ASN A 109 -6.23 -17.32 18.41
N CYS A 110 -7.21 -16.51 17.99
CA CYS A 110 -7.26 -16.01 16.60
C CYS A 110 -7.15 -14.48 16.44
N GLY A 111 -7.21 -13.70 17.52
CA GLY A 111 -6.96 -12.26 17.49
C GLY A 111 -8.02 -11.39 16.80
N HIS A 112 -9.15 -11.95 16.37
CA HIS A 112 -10.15 -11.19 15.62
C HIS A 112 -11.02 -10.31 16.53
N LEU A 113 -11.03 -9.00 16.24
CA LEU A 113 -11.95 -8.02 16.83
C LEU A 113 -13.21 -7.94 15.96
N CYS A 114 -14.26 -8.66 16.35
CA CYS A 114 -15.48 -8.79 15.54
C CYS A 114 -16.79 -8.73 16.36
N THR A 115 -16.70 -8.74 17.70
CA THR A 115 -17.86 -8.80 18.60
C THR A 115 -17.72 -7.81 19.76
N CYS A 116 -18.84 -7.47 20.37
CA CYS A 116 -18.86 -6.90 21.72
C CYS A 116 -18.68 -8.02 22.76
N ILE A 117 -18.23 -7.68 23.97
CA ILE A 117 -17.95 -8.64 25.05
C ILE A 117 -19.15 -9.57 25.32
N ARG A 118 -20.37 -9.00 25.40
CA ARG A 118 -21.63 -9.74 25.61
C ARG A 118 -21.90 -10.80 24.55
N CYS A 119 -21.57 -10.54 23.28
CA CYS A 119 -21.71 -11.53 22.21
C CYS A 119 -20.55 -12.53 22.21
N GLY A 120 -19.32 -12.07 22.44
CA GLY A 120 -18.13 -12.93 22.49
C GLY A 120 -18.24 -14.04 23.53
N GLU A 121 -18.76 -13.73 24.72
CA GLU A 121 -18.94 -14.69 25.82
C GLU A 121 -19.99 -15.79 25.53
N GLN A 122 -20.88 -15.59 24.55
CA GLN A 122 -21.93 -16.54 24.17
C GLN A 122 -21.55 -17.42 22.97
N LEU A 123 -20.35 -17.24 22.40
CA LEU A 123 -19.91 -17.93 21.18
C LEU A 123 -18.86 -19.01 21.48
N SER A 124 -19.03 -20.18 20.86
CA SER A 124 -18.02 -21.25 20.89
C SER A 124 -16.94 -21.09 19.81
N ASN A 125 -17.23 -20.37 18.72
CA ASN A 125 -16.37 -20.22 17.55
C ASN A 125 -16.35 -18.76 17.05
N CYS A 126 -15.19 -18.31 16.57
CA CYS A 126 -15.05 -16.97 15.99
C CYS A 126 -15.88 -16.82 14.71
N PRO A 127 -16.73 -15.77 14.57
CA PRO A 127 -17.53 -15.55 13.37
C PRO A 127 -16.72 -15.38 12.07
N ILE A 128 -15.46 -14.92 12.17
CA ILE A 128 -14.61 -14.62 11.00
C ILE A 128 -13.87 -15.88 10.51
N CYS A 129 -13.14 -16.55 11.40
CA CYS A 129 -12.23 -17.64 11.05
C CYS A 129 -12.65 -19.03 11.57
N ARG A 130 -13.79 -19.12 12.28
CA ARG A 130 -14.35 -20.36 12.86
C ARG A 130 -13.48 -21.08 13.90
N CYS A 131 -12.29 -20.58 14.22
CA CYS A 131 -11.47 -21.08 15.32
C CYS A 131 -12.25 -21.08 16.65
N ALA A 132 -12.02 -22.10 17.48
CA ALA A 132 -12.65 -22.23 18.79
C ALA A 132 -12.23 -21.09 19.73
N ILE A 133 -13.19 -20.56 20.48
CA ILE A 133 -12.97 -19.48 21.46
C ILE A 133 -12.60 -20.12 22.80
N THR A 134 -11.36 -19.90 23.27
CA THR A 134 -10.92 -20.31 24.62
C THR A 134 -11.16 -19.23 25.66
N ARG A 135 -11.01 -17.96 25.27
CA ARG A 135 -11.25 -16.80 26.11
C ARG A 135 -11.52 -15.57 25.25
N VAL A 136 -12.34 -14.66 25.76
CA VAL A 136 -12.57 -13.33 25.20
C VAL A 136 -12.02 -12.30 26.19
N VAL A 137 -11.37 -11.25 25.68
CA VAL A 137 -10.78 -10.18 26.51
C VAL A 137 -11.26 -8.83 26.01
N ARG A 138 -11.67 -7.94 26.93
CA ARG A 138 -12.10 -6.58 26.60
C ARG A 138 -10.90 -5.72 26.19
N VAL A 139 -11.10 -4.91 25.14
CA VAL A 139 -10.10 -3.98 24.61
C VAL A 139 -10.60 -2.55 24.83
N PHE A 140 -9.74 -1.69 25.33
CA PHE A 140 -9.99 -0.26 25.47
C PHE A 140 -9.25 0.48 24.35
N LYS A 141 -9.98 1.22 23.51
CA LYS A 141 -9.37 2.13 22.53
C LYS A 141 -8.91 3.40 23.27
N SER A 142 -7.73 3.90 22.91
CA SER A 142 -7.15 5.15 23.43
C SER A 142 -7.49 6.34 22.53
#